data_AF-A0A7G8VE55-F1
#
_entry.id   AF-A0A7G8VE55-F1
#
_cell.length_a   1.000
_cell.length_b   1.000
_cell.length_c   1.000
_cell.angle_alpha   90.00
_cell.angle_beta   90.00
_cell.angle_gamma   90.00
#
_symmetry.space_group_name_H-M   'P 1'
#
loop_
_entity.id
_entity.type
_entity.pdbx_description
1 polymer ?
#
loop_
_entity_poly.entity_id
_entity_poly.type
_entity_poly.pdbx_seq_one_letter_code
_entity_poly.pdbx_strand_id
1 'polypeptide(L)'
;MSALQIILDHDKWRKGLGGARAGVAGESDGNAHAGLDLNMIAFTGCNFSGSSFTSTTFHDAIWTSCQFNGCSFSQCDMQRIQITGCTFVDCTFSTSQLQASKLSSCTFAQCNWNGLDFDASHWLRVNLQNCRGKQVSAVDLRGEQVDFTGSQFEDMQLTNARIN
;
A
#
# COMPACT_ATOMS: atom_id res chain seq x y z
N MET A 1 -11.30 -3.18 -22.23
CA MET A 1 -11.31 -1.91 -21.46
C MET A 1 -9.96 -1.81 -20.77
N SER A 2 -9.27 -0.67 -20.83
CA SER A 2 -7.94 -0.53 -20.23
C SER A 2 -8.03 -0.48 -18.69
N ALA A 3 -6.95 -0.85 -17.99
CA ALA A 3 -6.86 -0.76 -16.54
C ALA A 3 -7.16 0.67 -16.03
N LEU A 4 -6.67 1.69 -16.73
CA LEU A 4 -6.97 3.09 -16.42
C LEU A 4 -8.47 3.40 -16.44
N GLN A 5 -9.19 2.93 -17.46
CA GLN A 5 -10.62 3.19 -17.57
C GLN A 5 -11.40 2.53 -16.42
N ILE A 6 -11.01 1.31 -16.04
CA ILE A 6 -11.58 0.57 -14.91
C ILE A 6 -11.38 1.34 -13.60
N ILE A 7 -10.19 1.91 -13.38
CA ILE A 7 -9.86 2.73 -12.20
C ILE A 7 -10.69 4.02 -12.18
N LEU A 8 -10.79 4.73 -13.30
CA LEU A 8 -11.55 5.98 -13.39
C LEU A 8 -13.06 5.75 -13.21
N ASP A 9 -13.60 4.65 -13.72
CA ASP A 9 -15.01 4.32 -13.54
C ASP A 9 -15.31 3.84 -12.11
N HIS A 10 -14.33 3.27 -11.40
CA HIS A 10 -14.44 3.03 -9.96
C HIS A 10 -14.57 4.35 -9.18
N ASP A 11 -13.70 5.32 -9.46
CA ASP A 11 -13.70 6.63 -8.79
C ASP A 11 -15.05 7.36 -8.98
N LYS A 12 -15.58 7.36 -10.21
CA LYS A 12 -16.93 7.90 -10.48
C LYS A 12 -18.01 7.19 -9.67
N TRP A 13 -17.92 5.87 -9.55
CA TRP A 13 -18.89 5.06 -8.83
C TRP A 13 -18.92 5.43 -7.34
N ARG A 14 -17.74 5.59 -6.72
CA ARG A 14 -17.60 6.06 -5.33
C ARG A 14 -18.21 7.45 -5.12
N LYS A 15 -18.08 8.33 -6.11
CA LYS A 15 -18.61 9.70 -6.09
C LYS A 15 -20.10 9.81 -6.46
N GLY A 16 -20.76 8.71 -6.81
CA GLY A 16 -22.16 8.72 -7.25
C GLY A 16 -22.39 9.35 -8.62
N LEU A 17 -21.34 9.46 -9.45
CA LEU A 17 -21.36 10.13 -10.76
C LEU A 17 -21.57 9.15 -11.93
N GLY A 18 -22.10 7.95 -11.66
CA GLY A 18 -22.11 6.82 -12.59
C GLY A 18 -20.82 5.99 -12.51
N GLY A 19 -20.57 5.10 -13.46
CA GLY A 19 -19.44 4.16 -13.40
C GLY A 19 -19.80 2.82 -12.75
N ALA A 20 -18.79 2.02 -12.39
CA ALA A 20 -19.00 0.68 -11.84
C ALA A 20 -17.93 0.34 -10.78
N ARG A 21 -18.33 -0.45 -9.78
CA ARG A 21 -17.38 -1.05 -8.85
C ARG A 21 -16.42 -1.93 -9.64
N ALA A 22 -15.14 -1.69 -9.44
CA ALA A 22 -14.11 -2.25 -10.29
C ALA A 22 -13.10 -3.11 -9.54
N GLY A 23 -12.74 -4.23 -10.16
CA GLY A 23 -11.51 -4.97 -9.89
C GLY A 23 -10.58 -4.85 -11.09
N VAL A 24 -9.31 -4.58 -10.86
CA VAL A 24 -8.28 -4.50 -11.91
C VAL A 24 -7.45 -5.78 -11.87
N ALA A 25 -7.17 -6.34 -13.04
CA ALA A 25 -6.20 -7.41 -13.21
C ALA A 25 -5.29 -7.12 -14.41
N GLY A 26 -4.02 -7.50 -14.31
CA GLY A 26 -3.02 -7.31 -15.37
C GLY A 26 -2.28 -5.96 -15.31
N GLU A 27 -1.64 -5.58 -16.41
CA GLU A 27 -0.73 -4.43 -16.45
C GLU A 27 -1.47 -3.09 -16.43
N SER A 28 -0.93 -2.17 -15.64
CA SER A 28 -1.43 -0.81 -15.44
C SER A 28 -0.23 0.14 -15.45
N ASP A 29 0.36 0.33 -16.62
CA ASP A 29 1.57 1.15 -16.77
C ASP A 29 1.25 2.65 -16.76
N GLY A 30 2.13 3.43 -16.14
CA GLY A 30 2.42 4.81 -16.50
C GLY A 30 1.28 5.83 -16.33
N ASN A 31 0.66 5.92 -15.16
CA ASN A 31 -0.40 6.91 -14.92
C ASN A 31 -0.25 7.70 -13.59
N ALA A 32 -0.78 8.91 -13.61
CA ALA A 32 -1.09 9.68 -12.41
C ALA A 32 -2.52 9.35 -11.96
N HIS A 33 -2.63 8.54 -10.93
CA HIS A 33 -3.87 8.19 -10.22
C HIS A 33 -4.10 9.09 -9.01
N ALA A 34 -3.41 10.22 -8.95
CA ALA A 34 -3.38 11.10 -7.79
C ALA A 34 -4.78 11.66 -7.46
N GLY A 35 -5.11 11.69 -6.16
CA GLY A 35 -6.34 12.29 -5.66
C GLY A 35 -7.63 11.50 -5.94
N LEU A 36 -7.54 10.25 -6.40
CA LEU A 36 -8.73 9.43 -6.67
C LEU A 36 -9.33 8.84 -5.37
N ASP A 37 -10.64 8.59 -5.41
CA ASP A 37 -11.32 7.73 -4.44
C ASP A 37 -11.34 6.30 -4.96
N LEU A 38 -10.39 5.50 -4.48
CA LEU A 38 -10.26 4.09 -4.80
C LEU A 38 -10.57 3.22 -3.58
N ASN A 39 -11.44 3.70 -2.69
CA ASN A 39 -11.88 2.95 -1.53
C ASN A 39 -12.61 1.68 -1.98
N MET A 40 -12.30 0.54 -1.36
CA MET A 40 -12.85 -0.79 -1.70
C MET A 40 -12.48 -1.31 -3.09
N ILE A 41 -11.52 -0.71 -3.79
CA ILE A 41 -11.01 -1.24 -5.06
C ILE A 41 -10.29 -2.56 -4.84
N ALA A 42 -10.40 -3.46 -5.80
CA ALA A 42 -9.65 -4.71 -5.81
C ALA A 42 -8.58 -4.69 -6.91
N PHE A 43 -7.33 -4.94 -6.56
CA PHE A 43 -6.25 -5.20 -7.52
C PHE A 43 -5.82 -6.66 -7.40
N THR A 44 -5.72 -7.37 -8.53
CA THR A 44 -5.38 -8.80 -8.53
C THR A 44 -4.43 -9.12 -9.68
N GLY A 45 -3.21 -9.54 -9.37
CA GLY A 45 -2.21 -9.84 -10.40
C GLY A 45 -1.78 -8.61 -11.19
N CYS A 46 -1.93 -7.41 -10.64
CA CYS A 46 -1.61 -6.18 -11.35
C CYS A 46 -0.12 -5.87 -11.32
N ASN A 47 0.38 -5.25 -12.39
CA ASN A 47 1.71 -4.65 -12.41
C ASN A 47 1.59 -3.14 -12.60
N PHE A 48 2.23 -2.37 -11.71
CA PHE A 48 2.31 -0.93 -11.78
C PHE A 48 3.78 -0.51 -11.77
N SER A 49 4.20 0.22 -12.80
CA SER A 49 5.56 0.73 -12.94
C SER A 49 5.55 2.25 -13.08
N GLY A 50 6.27 2.93 -12.19
CA GLY A 50 6.40 4.40 -12.17
C GLY A 50 5.09 5.16 -11.89
N SER A 51 4.04 4.48 -11.45
CA SER A 51 2.73 5.09 -11.23
C SER A 51 2.70 5.96 -9.98
N SER A 52 1.93 7.05 -10.03
CA SER A 52 1.72 7.94 -8.89
C SER A 52 0.30 7.81 -8.37
N PHE A 53 0.17 7.41 -7.11
CA PHE A 53 -1.08 7.39 -6.35
C PHE A 53 -1.12 8.50 -5.30
N THR A 54 -0.30 9.55 -5.43
CA THR A 54 -0.20 10.59 -4.40
C THR A 54 -1.58 11.14 -3.99
N SER A 55 -1.82 11.28 -2.69
CA SER A 55 -3.09 11.79 -2.12
C SER A 55 -4.34 10.98 -2.48
N THR A 56 -4.19 9.69 -2.80
CA THR A 56 -5.30 8.79 -3.15
C THR A 56 -5.83 8.08 -1.90
N THR A 57 -7.12 7.73 -1.91
CA THR A 57 -7.74 6.94 -0.83
C THR A 57 -8.00 5.50 -1.25
N PHE A 58 -7.70 4.56 -0.35
CA PHE A 58 -7.76 3.10 -0.53
C PHE A 58 -8.36 2.41 0.70
N HIS A 59 -9.24 3.07 1.44
CA HIS A 59 -9.92 2.47 2.58
C HIS A 59 -10.57 1.17 2.16
N ASP A 60 -10.31 0.09 2.90
CA ASP A 60 -10.89 -1.22 2.63
C ASP A 60 -10.56 -1.80 1.25
N ALA A 61 -9.52 -1.29 0.57
CA ALA A 61 -9.05 -1.87 -0.67
C ALA A 61 -8.43 -3.26 -0.44
N ILE A 62 -8.43 -4.08 -1.49
CA ILE A 62 -7.89 -5.44 -1.45
C ILE A 62 -6.89 -5.61 -2.59
N TRP A 63 -5.63 -5.82 -2.26
CA TRP A 63 -4.56 -6.06 -3.24
C TRP A 63 -4.02 -7.46 -3.10
N THR A 64 -4.04 -8.22 -4.20
CA THR A 64 -3.61 -9.62 -4.22
C THR A 64 -2.63 -9.85 -5.35
N SER A 65 -1.46 -10.44 -5.05
CA SER A 65 -0.46 -10.85 -6.05
C SER A 65 -0.04 -9.71 -7.01
N CYS A 66 -0.01 -8.48 -6.53
CA CYS A 66 0.36 -7.31 -7.33
C CYS A 66 1.85 -6.98 -7.21
N GLN A 67 2.40 -6.35 -8.24
CA GLN A 67 3.76 -5.82 -8.27
C GLN A 67 3.71 -4.30 -8.47
N PHE A 68 4.48 -3.59 -7.65
CA PHE A 68 4.65 -2.14 -7.73
C PHE A 68 6.14 -1.84 -7.82
N ASN A 69 6.56 -1.18 -8.90
CA ASN A 69 7.96 -0.79 -9.12
C ASN A 69 8.04 0.73 -9.29
N GLY A 70 8.85 1.41 -8.48
CA GLY A 70 9.07 2.85 -8.58
C GLY A 70 7.79 3.70 -8.36
N CYS A 71 6.78 3.14 -7.70
CA CYS A 71 5.50 3.82 -7.48
C CYS A 71 5.54 4.78 -6.27
N SER A 72 4.77 5.87 -6.33
CA SER A 72 4.54 6.76 -5.20
C SER A 72 3.15 6.54 -4.61
N PHE A 73 3.11 6.26 -3.32
CA PHE A 73 1.91 6.25 -2.47
C PHE A 73 1.91 7.41 -1.48
N SER A 74 2.66 8.48 -1.74
CA SER A 74 2.79 9.59 -0.79
C SER A 74 1.45 10.20 -0.42
N GLN A 75 1.24 10.53 0.85
CA GLN A 75 0.01 11.14 1.38
C GLN A 75 -1.25 10.29 1.11
N CYS A 76 -1.12 8.98 0.93
CA CYS A 76 -2.28 8.11 0.74
C CYS A 76 -2.96 7.81 2.07
N ASP A 77 -4.28 7.67 2.00
CA ASP A 77 -5.07 7.07 3.07
C ASP A 77 -5.44 5.64 2.70
N MET A 78 -4.80 4.68 3.34
CA MET A 78 -4.87 3.24 3.06
C MET A 78 -5.32 2.47 4.30
N GLN A 79 -6.09 3.11 5.19
CA GLN A 79 -6.60 2.49 6.40
C GLN A 79 -7.39 1.20 6.09
N ARG A 80 -7.22 0.19 6.93
CA ARG A 80 -7.89 -1.12 6.82
C ARG A 80 -7.63 -1.89 5.51
N ILE A 81 -6.66 -1.46 4.70
CA ILE A 81 -6.29 -2.16 3.47
C ILE A 81 -5.85 -3.60 3.75
N GLN A 82 -6.18 -4.51 2.83
CA GLN A 82 -5.73 -5.90 2.88
C GLN A 82 -4.80 -6.16 1.70
N ILE A 83 -3.56 -6.52 1.99
CA ILE A 83 -2.50 -6.75 0.99
C ILE A 83 -1.99 -8.19 1.16
N THR A 84 -2.08 -9.00 0.11
CA THR A 84 -1.67 -10.41 0.15
C THR A 84 -0.80 -10.76 -1.05
N GLY A 85 0.40 -11.29 -0.81
CA GLY A 85 1.28 -11.77 -1.87
C GLY A 85 1.84 -10.67 -2.79
N CYS A 86 1.77 -9.41 -2.36
CA CYS A 86 2.23 -8.27 -3.17
C CYS A 86 3.71 -7.97 -2.95
N THR A 87 4.36 -7.42 -3.98
CA THR A 87 5.74 -6.96 -3.96
C THR A 87 5.83 -5.48 -4.30
N PHE A 88 6.60 -4.73 -3.51
CA PHE A 88 6.89 -3.31 -3.72
C PHE A 88 8.41 -3.14 -3.85
N VAL A 89 8.86 -2.55 -4.95
CA VAL A 89 10.28 -2.30 -5.22
C VAL A 89 10.46 -0.82 -5.52
N ASP A 90 11.40 -0.18 -4.83
CA ASP A 90 11.73 1.25 -5.02
C ASP A 90 10.50 2.19 -4.84
N CYS A 91 9.53 1.79 -4.01
CA CYS A 91 8.33 2.56 -3.75
C CYS A 91 8.49 3.57 -2.60
N THR A 92 7.73 4.66 -2.67
CA THR A 92 7.68 5.69 -1.62
C THR A 92 6.30 5.77 -0.98
N PHE A 93 6.23 5.77 0.34
CA PHE A 93 5.00 5.84 1.15
C PHE A 93 4.99 7.06 2.09
N SER A 94 5.63 8.15 1.68
CA SER A 94 5.83 9.32 2.55
C SER A 94 4.51 9.83 3.14
N THR A 95 4.45 10.02 4.45
CA THR A 95 3.31 10.59 5.20
C THR A 95 1.99 9.90 4.87
N SER A 96 2.00 8.58 4.73
CA SER A 96 0.82 7.79 4.37
C SER A 96 0.33 6.97 5.54
N GLN A 97 -0.91 6.51 5.44
CA GLN A 97 -1.67 5.95 6.54
C GLN A 97 -2.12 4.52 6.20
N LEU A 98 -1.59 3.52 6.89
CA LEU A 98 -1.95 2.10 6.77
C LEU A 98 -2.47 1.54 8.10
N GLN A 99 -3.12 2.36 8.93
CA GLN A 99 -3.62 1.91 10.22
C GLN A 99 -4.65 0.78 10.06
N ALA A 100 -4.65 -0.15 11.01
CA ALA A 100 -5.49 -1.34 11.02
C ALA A 100 -5.40 -2.19 9.73
N SER A 101 -4.29 -2.08 8.99
CA SER A 101 -4.07 -2.84 7.76
C SER A 101 -3.75 -4.31 8.05
N LYS A 102 -3.93 -5.16 7.04
CA LYS A 102 -3.53 -6.57 7.07
C LYS A 102 -2.59 -6.86 5.92
N LEU A 103 -1.36 -7.25 6.23
CA LEU A 103 -0.34 -7.60 5.26
C LEU A 103 0.01 -9.07 5.43
N SER A 104 -0.03 -9.84 4.34
CA SER A 104 0.31 -11.27 4.35
C SER A 104 1.19 -11.65 3.16
N SER A 105 2.32 -12.30 3.43
CA SER A 105 3.24 -12.78 2.40
C SER A 105 3.71 -11.66 1.46
N CYS A 106 4.00 -10.49 2.02
CA CYS A 106 4.37 -9.29 1.27
C CYS A 106 5.88 -9.05 1.30
N THR A 107 6.42 -8.46 0.24
CA THR A 107 7.81 -8.01 0.19
C THR A 107 7.87 -6.52 -0.14
N PHE A 108 8.65 -5.77 0.63
CA PHE A 108 9.06 -4.41 0.32
C PHE A 108 10.58 -4.40 0.18
N ALA A 109 11.07 -3.96 -0.97
CA ALA A 109 12.48 -3.85 -1.27
C ALA A 109 12.81 -2.40 -1.62
N GLN A 110 13.84 -1.85 -0.97
CA GLN A 110 14.35 -0.49 -1.24
C GLN A 110 13.29 0.62 -1.12
N CYS A 111 12.26 0.39 -0.31
CA CYS A 111 11.17 1.35 -0.13
C CYS A 111 11.51 2.44 0.89
N ASN A 112 10.85 3.60 0.75
CA ASN A 112 10.94 4.73 1.68
C ASN A 112 9.62 4.93 2.43
N TRP A 113 9.69 4.89 3.76
CA TRP A 113 8.55 4.93 4.68
C TRP A 113 8.55 6.17 5.61
N ASN A 114 9.11 7.30 5.17
CA ASN A 114 9.11 8.51 5.99
C ASN A 114 7.70 8.95 6.44
N GLY A 115 7.44 9.05 7.74
CA GLY A 115 6.15 9.46 8.29
C GLY A 115 5.03 8.45 8.07
N LEU A 116 5.35 7.19 7.80
CA LEU A 116 4.37 6.13 7.53
C LEU A 116 3.77 5.61 8.84
N ASP A 117 2.44 5.44 8.84
CA ASP A 117 1.70 4.95 10.00
C ASP A 117 1.13 3.54 9.74
N PHE A 118 1.52 2.57 10.56
CA PHE A 118 1.05 1.18 10.58
C PHE A 118 0.35 0.80 11.89
N ASP A 119 -0.13 1.77 12.65
CA ASP A 119 -0.74 1.52 13.95
C ASP A 119 -1.87 0.47 13.87
N ALA A 120 -1.93 -0.40 14.87
CA ALA A 120 -2.88 -1.51 14.99
C ALA A 120 -2.92 -2.48 13.77
N SER A 121 -1.87 -2.50 12.95
CA SER A 121 -1.81 -3.40 11.79
C SER A 121 -1.44 -4.84 12.19
N HIS A 122 -1.79 -5.80 11.32
CA HIS A 122 -1.42 -7.20 11.46
C HIS A 122 -0.58 -7.65 10.26
N TRP A 123 0.64 -8.13 10.52
CA TRP A 123 1.59 -8.58 9.52
C TRP A 123 1.86 -10.08 9.68
N LEU A 124 1.83 -10.82 8.59
CA LEU A 124 2.21 -12.23 8.52
C LEU A 124 3.16 -12.44 7.35
N ARG A 125 4.36 -12.97 7.58
CA ARG A 125 5.35 -13.23 6.50
C ARG A 125 5.64 -11.97 5.69
N VAL A 126 6.03 -10.89 6.36
CA VAL A 126 6.36 -9.61 5.71
C VAL A 126 7.86 -9.45 5.68
N ASN A 127 8.42 -9.25 4.49
CA ASN A 127 9.85 -9.06 4.29
C ASN A 127 10.17 -7.62 3.90
N LEU A 128 11.09 -6.99 4.63
CA LEU A 128 11.57 -5.63 4.43
C LEU A 128 13.07 -5.67 4.13
N GLN A 129 13.42 -5.45 2.87
CA GLN A 129 14.77 -5.57 2.37
C GLN A 129 15.32 -4.20 1.99
N ASN A 130 16.35 -3.73 2.71
CA ASN A 130 16.99 -2.44 2.44
C ASN A 130 16.00 -1.26 2.43
N CYS A 131 14.94 -1.33 3.24
CA CYS A 131 13.99 -0.25 3.39
C CYS A 131 14.53 0.83 4.32
N ARG A 132 14.07 2.06 4.16
CA ARG A 132 14.41 3.17 5.04
C ARG A 132 13.19 3.95 5.46
N GLY A 133 13.24 4.60 6.61
CA GLY A 133 12.20 5.53 7.03
C GLY A 133 12.61 6.33 8.25
N LYS A 134 11.93 7.46 8.43
CA LYS A 134 11.98 8.29 9.63
C LYS A 134 10.58 8.50 10.16
N GLN A 135 10.41 8.60 11.47
CA GLN A 135 9.11 8.91 12.10
C GLN A 135 8.01 7.92 11.69
N VAL A 136 8.34 6.63 11.68
CA VAL A 136 7.39 5.56 11.36
C VAL A 136 6.59 5.22 12.62
N SER A 137 5.26 5.15 12.54
CA SER A 137 4.42 4.66 13.64
C SER A 137 4.03 3.21 13.41
N ALA A 138 4.13 2.38 14.45
CA ALA A 138 3.74 0.98 14.46
C ALA A 138 3.24 0.58 15.86
N VAL A 139 2.49 1.47 16.51
CA VAL A 139 1.87 1.25 17.81
C VAL A 139 0.86 0.10 17.69
N ASP A 140 0.85 -0.81 18.67
CA ASP A 140 -0.02 -1.99 18.70
C ASP A 140 0.13 -2.95 17.48
N LEU A 141 1.19 -2.78 16.67
CA LEU A 141 1.48 -3.66 15.53
C LEU A 141 1.66 -5.11 16.00
N ARG A 142 1.02 -6.05 15.31
CA ARG A 142 1.24 -7.49 15.51
C ARG A 142 1.86 -8.10 14.26
N GLY A 143 3.11 -8.53 14.35
CA GLY A 143 3.85 -9.17 13.26
C GLY A 143 4.24 -10.60 13.60
N GLU A 144 4.05 -11.51 12.66
CA GLU A 144 4.59 -12.88 12.68
C GLU A 144 5.42 -13.16 11.43
N GLN A 145 6.64 -13.68 11.62
CA GLN A 145 7.59 -13.95 10.54
C GLN A 145 7.92 -12.66 9.78
N VAL A 146 8.32 -11.62 10.51
CA VAL A 146 8.70 -10.33 9.92
C VAL A 146 10.22 -10.22 9.81
N ASP A 147 10.71 -9.96 8.61
CA ASP A 147 12.13 -9.78 8.32
C ASP A 147 12.43 -8.30 8.04
N PHE A 148 13.46 -7.76 8.69
CA PHE A 148 13.93 -6.37 8.55
C PHE A 148 15.33 -6.26 7.92
N THR A 149 15.81 -7.31 7.26
CA THR A 149 17.20 -7.40 6.78
C THR A 149 17.63 -6.17 5.96
N GLY A 150 18.71 -5.53 6.41
CA GLY A 150 19.29 -4.35 5.76
C GLY A 150 18.47 -3.08 5.88
N SER A 151 17.32 -3.11 6.57
CA SER A 151 16.44 -1.96 6.72
C SER A 151 16.83 -1.06 7.89
N GLN A 152 16.61 0.25 7.76
CA GLN A 152 16.98 1.26 8.75
C GLN A 152 15.82 2.23 9.01
N PHE A 153 15.36 2.29 10.27
CA PHE A 153 14.28 3.17 10.67
C PHE A 153 14.71 4.08 11.84
N GLU A 154 14.61 5.38 11.63
CA GLU A 154 14.84 6.41 12.66
C GLU A 154 13.50 6.81 13.29
N ASP A 155 13.48 7.02 14.60
CA ASP A 155 12.28 7.45 15.36
C ASP A 155 11.04 6.56 15.18
N MET A 156 11.25 5.25 14.99
CA MET A 156 10.15 4.29 14.86
C MET A 156 9.46 4.07 16.21
N GLN A 157 8.13 4.26 16.24
CA GLN A 157 7.31 4.03 17.42
C GLN A 157 6.79 2.59 17.43
N LEU A 158 7.10 1.84 18.49
CA LEU A 158 6.74 0.42 18.65
C LEU A 158 5.99 0.14 19.95
N THR A 159 5.32 1.15 20.51
CA THR A 159 4.54 1.00 21.75
C THR A 159 3.55 -0.16 21.62
N ASN A 160 3.61 -1.13 22.54
CA ASN A 160 2.79 -2.36 22.54
C ASN A 160 2.90 -3.25 21.28
N ALA A 161 3.87 -2.99 20.39
CA ALA A 161 4.08 -3.83 19.23
C ALA A 161 4.59 -5.22 19.65
N ARG A 162 4.13 -6.25 18.94
CA ARG A 162 4.54 -7.64 19.11
C ARG A 162 5.00 -8.16 17.77
N ILE A 163 6.30 -8.33 17.58
CA ILE A 163 6.88 -8.77 16.31
C ILE A 163 7.81 -9.95 16.61
N ASN A 164 7.56 -11.11 15.97
CA ASN A 164 8.38 -12.31 16.10
C ASN A 164 8.84 -12.90 14.77
#